data_AF-A0A7X3GF26-F1
#
_entry.id   AF-A0A7X3GF26-F1
#
_cell.length_a   1.000
_cell.length_b   1.000
_cell.length_c   1.000
_cell.angle_alpha   90.00
_cell.angle_beta   90.00
_cell.angle_gamma   90.00
#
_symmetry.space_group_name_H-M   'P 1'
#
loop_
_entity.id
_entity.type
_entity.pdbx_description
1 polymer ?
#
loop_
_entity_poly.entity_id
_entity_poly.type
_entity_poly.pdbx_seq_one_letter_code
_entity_poly.pdbx_strand_id
1 'polypeptide(L)'
;MDLKSIEQSFNDKYNFEALKNNTIEILKRLIRNSDHNFLQDEKGELPAGLEFSDLQIEYIHTSINPKTGIRLFYYDVDYNMDGEFSDEYFSR
;
A
#
# COMPACT_ATOMS: atom_id res chain seq x y z
N MET A 1 -7.49 -29.69 -1.27
CA MET A 1 -6.88 -28.42 -0.86
C MET A 1 -7.56 -27.34 -1.67
N ASP A 2 -8.26 -26.43 -1.02
CA ASP A 2 -8.97 -25.33 -1.70
C ASP A 2 -8.05 -24.10 -1.81
N LEU A 3 -8.42 -23.14 -2.66
CA LEU A 3 -7.62 -21.93 -2.90
C LEU A 3 -7.41 -21.11 -1.61
N LYS A 4 -8.40 -21.07 -0.71
CA LYS A 4 -8.30 -20.34 0.56
C LYS A 4 -7.25 -20.94 1.49
N SER A 5 -7.16 -22.26 1.54
CA SER A 5 -6.16 -22.98 2.35
C SER A 5 -4.73 -22.76 1.85
N ILE A 6 -4.55 -22.60 0.53
CA ILE A 6 -3.25 -22.24 -0.08
C ILE A 6 -2.88 -20.80 0.27
N GLU A 7 -3.83 -19.89 0.15
CA GLU A 7 -3.66 -18.47 0.50
C GLU A 7 -3.28 -18.31 1.98
N GLN A 8 -4.01 -18.95 2.89
CA GLN A 8 -3.71 -18.89 4.32
C GLN A 8 -2.30 -19.44 4.61
N SER A 9 -1.95 -20.58 4.02
CA SER A 9 -0.61 -21.17 4.21
C SER A 9 0.50 -20.24 3.70
N PHE A 10 0.25 -19.51 2.62
CA PHE A 10 1.17 -18.49 2.13
C PHE A 10 1.28 -17.32 3.11
N ASN A 11 0.14 -16.77 3.55
CA ASN A 11 0.08 -15.63 4.45
C ASN A 11 0.80 -15.91 5.78
N ASP A 12 0.57 -17.09 6.35
CA ASP A 12 1.19 -17.51 7.61
C ASP A 12 2.70 -17.72 7.46
N LYS A 13 3.12 -18.43 6.39
CA LYS A 13 4.53 -18.74 6.15
C LYS A 13 5.39 -17.48 5.99
N TYR A 14 4.84 -16.44 5.37
CA TYR A 14 5.57 -15.21 5.07
C TYR A 14 5.23 -14.06 6.01
N ASN A 15 4.39 -14.29 7.02
CA ASN A 15 3.84 -13.26 7.90
C ASN A 15 3.39 -12.03 7.09
N PHE A 16 2.57 -12.30 6.07
CA PHE A 16 2.26 -11.35 5.01
C PHE A 16 1.63 -10.06 5.54
N GLU A 17 0.79 -10.18 6.57
CA GLU A 17 0.14 -9.05 7.21
C GLU A 17 1.16 -8.11 7.88
N ALA A 18 2.17 -8.65 8.55
CA ALA A 18 3.24 -7.84 9.12
C ALA A 18 4.08 -7.16 8.04
N LEU A 19 4.34 -7.85 6.92
CA LEU A 19 5.06 -7.28 5.78
C LEU A 19 4.30 -6.10 5.16
N LYS A 20 3.00 -6.27 4.92
CA LYS A 20 2.09 -5.24 4.41
C LYS A 20 2.11 -4.01 5.31
N ASN A 21 1.87 -4.19 6.62
CA ASN A 21 1.80 -3.08 7.58
C ASN A 21 3.14 -2.36 7.73
N ASN A 22 4.26 -3.09 7.79
CA ASN A 22 5.59 -2.47 7.85
C ASN A 22 5.92 -1.67 6.59
N THR A 23 5.53 -2.17 5.41
CA THR A 23 5.78 -1.47 4.14
C THR A 23 4.98 -0.19 4.06
N ILE A 24 3.69 -0.21 4.46
CA ILE A 24 2.85 0.98 4.54
C ILE A 24 3.50 2.04 5.45
N GLU A 25 3.99 1.64 6.62
CA GLU A 25 4.64 2.57 7.55
C GLU A 25 5.97 3.14 7.03
N ILE A 26 6.76 2.33 6.31
CA ILE A 26 7.97 2.81 5.63
C ILE A 26 7.60 3.84 4.55
N LEU A 27 6.60 3.56 3.72
CA LEU A 27 6.16 4.48 2.67
C LEU A 27 5.65 5.80 3.28
N LYS A 28 4.83 5.75 4.33
CA LYS A 28 4.39 6.96 5.06
C LYS A 28 5.58 7.76 5.59
N ARG A 29 6.59 7.11 6.17
CA ARG A 29 7.80 7.79 6.65
C ARG A 29 8.60 8.42 5.52
N LEU A 30 8.74 7.74 4.38
CA LEU A 30 9.41 8.27 3.20
C LEU A 30 8.67 9.47 2.64
N ILE A 31 7.35 9.44 2.59
CA ILE A 31 6.54 10.58 2.13
C ILE A 31 6.69 11.77 3.09
N ARG A 32 6.58 11.54 4.41
CA ARG A 32 6.65 12.60 5.44
C ARG A 32 8.03 13.25 5.60
N ASN A 33 9.09 12.48 5.45
CA ASN A 33 10.47 12.94 5.72
C ASN A 33 11.24 13.31 4.45
N SER A 34 10.64 13.23 3.28
CA SER A 34 11.37 13.46 2.04
C SER A 34 11.18 14.87 1.55
N ASP A 35 12.14 15.71 1.92
CA ASP A 35 12.39 16.99 1.27
C ASP A 35 12.85 16.84 -0.19
N HIS A 36 12.96 15.62 -0.74
CA HIS A 36 13.39 15.31 -2.12
C HIS A 36 12.83 13.94 -2.60
N ASN A 37 11.51 13.76 -2.72
CA ASN A 37 10.92 12.55 -3.35
C ASN A 37 10.38 12.88 -4.74
N PHE A 38 10.10 11.85 -5.54
CA PHE A 38 9.45 12.00 -6.86
C PHE A 38 8.06 12.65 -6.77
N LEU A 39 7.45 12.69 -5.58
CA LEU A 39 6.17 13.36 -5.35
C LEU A 39 6.35 14.88 -5.20
N GLN A 40 7.55 15.40 -4.93
CA GLN A 40 7.77 16.83 -4.80
C GLN A 40 7.47 17.61 -6.07
N ASP A 41 7.76 17.01 -7.23
CA ASP A 41 7.44 17.60 -8.53
C ASP A 41 5.92 17.76 -8.70
N GLU A 42 5.13 16.92 -8.03
CA GLU A 42 3.67 16.95 -7.97
C GLU A 42 3.13 17.82 -6.81
N LYS A 43 3.99 18.44 -6.00
CA LYS A 43 3.56 19.28 -4.85
C LYS A 43 2.69 20.46 -5.30
N GLY A 44 2.97 21.00 -6.50
CA GLY A 44 2.18 22.08 -7.09
C GLY A 44 0.78 21.66 -7.55
N GLU A 45 0.55 20.37 -7.73
CA GLU A 45 -0.73 19.78 -8.13
C GLU A 45 -1.59 19.39 -6.90
N LEU A 46 -1.07 19.58 -5.68
CA LEU A 46 -1.83 19.36 -4.46
C LEU A 46 -3.00 20.34 -4.36
N PRO A 47 -4.22 19.87 -4.02
CA PRO A 47 -5.32 20.75 -3.66
C PRO A 47 -4.93 21.72 -2.54
N ALA A 48 -5.48 22.93 -2.61
CA ALA A 48 -5.13 23.99 -1.67
C ALA A 48 -5.40 23.56 -0.21
N GLY A 49 -4.35 23.61 0.62
CA GLY A 49 -4.42 23.27 2.05
C GLY A 49 -4.09 21.83 2.40
N LEU A 50 -3.79 20.97 1.42
CA LEU A 50 -3.28 19.62 1.66
C LEU A 50 -1.76 19.58 1.63
N GLU A 51 -1.17 18.78 2.52
CA GLU A 51 0.24 18.43 2.53
C GLU A 51 0.42 16.93 2.29
N PHE A 52 1.64 16.50 1.94
CA PHE A 52 1.95 15.08 1.75
C PHE A 52 1.71 14.21 3.00
N SER A 53 1.66 14.82 4.19
CA SER A 53 1.29 14.14 5.42
C SER A 53 -0.15 13.62 5.42
N ASP A 54 -1.00 14.18 4.55
CA ASP A 54 -2.43 13.89 4.42
C ASP A 54 -2.71 12.76 3.41
N LEU A 55 -1.67 12.26 2.74
CA LEU A 55 -1.76 11.10 1.87
C LEU A 55 -2.03 9.82 2.65
N GLN A 56 -3.01 9.05 2.18
CA GLN A 56 -3.28 7.69 2.62
C GLN A 56 -2.58 6.70 1.69
N ILE A 57 -2.07 5.61 2.27
CA ILE A 57 -1.39 4.55 1.53
C ILE A 57 -2.11 3.25 1.83
N GLU A 58 -2.59 2.59 0.78
CA GLU A 58 -3.33 1.35 0.88
C GLU A 58 -2.67 0.24 0.09
N TYR A 59 -2.72 -0.98 0.63
CA TYR A 59 -2.27 -2.15 -0.10
C TYR A 59 -3.41 -2.67 -0.96
N ILE A 60 -3.16 -2.88 -2.24
CA ILE A 60 -4.15 -3.39 -3.19
C ILE A 60 -4.02 -4.90 -3.32
N HIS A 61 -2.88 -5.37 -3.85
CA HIS A 61 -2.66 -6.79 -4.11
C HIS A 61 -1.18 -7.13 -4.31
N THR A 62 -0.90 -8.44 -4.37
CA THR A 62 0.44 -9.00 -4.63
C THR A 62 0.36 -9.92 -5.83
N SER A 63 1.26 -9.72 -6.79
CA SER A 63 1.46 -10.62 -7.92
C SER A 63 2.70 -11.46 -7.71
N ILE A 64 2.57 -12.78 -7.90
CA ILE A 64 3.68 -13.72 -7.73
C ILE A 64 3.86 -14.46 -9.06
N ASN A 65 5.09 -14.41 -9.59
CA ASN A 65 5.44 -15.26 -10.71
C ASN A 65 5.79 -16.67 -10.19
N PRO A 66 5.00 -17.72 -10.52
CA PRO A 66 5.21 -19.05 -9.96
C PRO A 66 6.49 -19.73 -10.45
N LYS A 67 7.06 -19.30 -11.58
CA LYS A 67 8.30 -19.87 -12.13
C LYS A 67 9.56 -19.25 -11.53
N THR A 68 9.54 -17.94 -11.28
CA THR A 68 10.73 -17.21 -10.80
C THR A 68 10.67 -16.89 -9.30
N GLY A 69 9.50 -16.99 -8.68
CA GLY A 69 9.28 -16.61 -7.28
C GLY A 69 9.32 -15.10 -7.05
N ILE A 70 9.44 -14.28 -8.10
CA ILE A 70 9.41 -12.82 -8.03
C ILE A 70 8.04 -12.38 -7.51
N ARG A 71 8.07 -11.41 -6.59
CA ARG A 71 6.89 -10.84 -5.94
C ARG A 71 6.83 -9.36 -6.24
N LEU A 72 5.68 -8.91 -6.72
CA LEU A 72 5.38 -7.51 -6.92
C LEU A 72 4.25 -7.12 -5.98
N PHE A 73 4.47 -6.06 -5.21
CA PHE A 73 3.51 -5.51 -4.27
C PHE A 73 2.98 -4.20 -4.84
N TYR A 74 1.66 -4.06 -4.86
CA TYR A 74 0.99 -2.89 -5.40
C TYR A 74 0.31 -2.14 -4.25
N TYR A 75 0.57 -0.84 -4.20
CA TYR A 75 -0.01 0.08 -3.24
C TYR A 75 -0.66 1.23 -3.98
N ASP A 76 -1.79 1.70 -3.48
CA ASP A 76 -2.40 2.96 -3.89
C ASP A 76 -1.99 4.09 -2.95
N VAL A 77 -1.94 5.31 -3.49
CA VAL A 77 -1.62 6.52 -2.73
C VAL A 77 -2.61 7.62 -3.13
N ASP A 78 -3.54 7.92 -2.22
CA ASP A 78 -4.65 8.84 -2.45
C ASP A 78 -4.71 9.95 -1.39
N TYR A 79 -5.40 11.04 -1.74
CA TYR A 79 -5.69 12.14 -0.81
C TYR A 79 -6.92 11.81 0.04
N ASN A 80 -6.79 11.92 1.36
CA ASN A 80 -7.97 11.92 2.22
C ASN A 80 -8.69 13.27 2.11
N MET A 81 -9.83 13.33 1.43
CA MET A 81 -10.73 14.48 1.55
C MET A 81 -11.63 14.40 2.78
N ASP A 82 -11.88 13.21 3.35
CA ASP A 82 -12.79 13.03 4.50
C ASP A 82 -12.35 12.00 5.58
N GLY A 83 -11.22 11.31 5.43
CA GLY A 83 -10.67 10.46 6.50
C GLY A 83 -11.53 9.27 6.94
N GLU A 84 -12.57 8.90 6.19
CA GLU A 84 -13.34 7.69 6.44
C GLU A 84 -12.71 6.50 5.73
N PHE A 85 -12.14 5.61 6.54
CA PHE A 85 -11.69 4.29 6.17
C PHE A 85 -12.85 3.48 5.57
N SER A 86 -12.80 3.22 4.27
CA SER A 86 -13.67 2.24 3.62
C SER A 86 -12.90 0.93 3.46
N ASP A 87 -13.05 0.03 4.43
CA ASP A 87 -12.67 -1.38 4.28
C ASP A 87 -13.69 -2.09 3.37
N GLU A 88 -13.95 -1.54 2.19
CA GLU A 88 -14.75 -2.22 1.17
C GLU A 88 -13.86 -3.22 0.43
N TYR A 89 -13.57 -4.29 1.16
CA TYR A 89 -13.43 -5.66 0.69
C TYR A 89 -13.91 -5.81 -0.76
N PHE A 90 -12.99 -5.76 -1.73
CA PHE A 90 -13.28 -6.10 -3.12
C PHE A 90 -13.54 -7.60 -3.23
N SER A 91 -14.73 -8.03 -2.86
CA SER A 91 -15.31 -9.28 -3.35
C SER A 91 -16.01 -9.01 -4.68
N ARG A 92 -15.31 -9.27 -5.79
CA ARG A 92 -15.91 -9.75 -7.04
C ARG A 92 -14.93 -10.62 -7.81
#